data_AF-A0A2A4F3K5-F1
#
_entry.id   AF-A0A2A4F3K5-F1
#
_cell.length_a   1.000
_cell.length_b   1.000
_cell.length_c   1.000
_cell.angle_alpha   90.00
_cell.angle_beta   90.00
_cell.angle_gamma   90.00
#
_symmetry.space_group_name_H-M   'P 1'
#
loop_
_entity.id
_entity.type
_entity.pdbx_description
1 polymer ?
#
loop_
_entity_poly.entity_id
_entity_poly.type
_entity_poly.pdbx_seq_one_letter_code
_entity_poly.pdbx_strand_id
1 'polypeptide(L)'
;MPRQTYPSIRSATLKIAPSIAISLVMHGIARADCLDDAAAFHHVNVSLMRGIALVESGMKANAVNTNTNGTTDIGLMQINSSWLPTLSREGISQQSLFDPCTNAFVGAWILSQNIRQLGPTWNAIGAYNSASPDKRLAYARKVYDAIQTIPDTPDSPMPILPPSYTPPQVYNPFASLSISAPQATRPRAAAPAAAAPAGPAGAYNFGWTVTGADQAKPIQVFDDGAKVYVQFSDMKRVPAIFADTPGGRVLVPWEPQFPYAVLARPAQALIFQLGAYE
;
A
#
# COMPACT_ATOMS: atom_id res chain seq x y z
N MET A 1 -22.93 -96.11 17.07
CA MET A 1 -23.49 -94.74 17.15
C MET A 1 -22.32 -93.75 17.12
N PRO A 2 -22.47 -92.56 16.51
CA PRO A 2 -21.82 -92.25 15.23
C PRO A 2 -20.52 -91.46 15.30
N ARG A 3 -19.70 -91.63 14.26
CA ARG A 3 -18.62 -90.75 13.81
C ARG A 3 -19.17 -89.34 13.58
N GLN A 4 -18.59 -88.31 14.19
CA GLN A 4 -18.72 -86.93 13.75
C GLN A 4 -17.46 -86.51 13.01
N THR A 5 -17.65 -86.22 11.72
CA THR A 5 -16.69 -85.62 10.80
C THR A 5 -16.66 -84.11 11.00
N TYR A 6 -15.49 -83.53 11.28
CA TYR A 6 -15.27 -82.08 11.18
C TYR A 6 -14.76 -81.72 9.78
N PRO A 7 -15.30 -80.68 9.12
CA PRO A 7 -14.83 -80.27 7.80
C PRO A 7 -13.50 -79.50 7.87
N SER A 8 -12.65 -79.79 6.88
CA SER A 8 -11.35 -79.18 6.62
C SER A 8 -11.49 -77.72 6.20
N ILE A 9 -10.80 -76.83 6.93
CA ILE A 9 -10.67 -75.40 6.58
C ILE A 9 -9.57 -75.29 5.53
N ARG A 10 -9.93 -74.92 4.29
CA ARG A 10 -8.97 -74.61 3.23
C ARG A 10 -8.38 -73.21 3.47
N SER A 11 -7.08 -73.13 3.68
CA SER A 11 -6.32 -71.88 3.73
C SER A 11 -6.31 -71.22 2.34
N ALA A 12 -7.00 -70.10 2.18
CA ALA A 12 -6.88 -69.25 0.99
C ALA A 12 -5.61 -68.39 1.14
N THR A 13 -4.57 -68.72 0.36
CA THR A 13 -3.35 -67.93 0.25
C THR A 13 -3.63 -66.68 -0.60
N LEU A 14 -3.75 -65.53 0.05
CA LEU A 14 -3.85 -64.23 -0.61
C LEU A 14 -2.47 -63.83 -1.16
N LYS A 15 -2.28 -63.92 -2.48
CA LYS A 15 -1.07 -63.43 -3.16
C LYS A 15 -1.12 -61.91 -3.22
N ILE A 16 -0.36 -61.23 -2.35
CA ILE A 16 -0.16 -59.79 -2.40
C ILE A 16 0.96 -59.51 -3.42
N ALA A 17 0.61 -59.01 -4.60
CA ALA A 17 1.57 -58.47 -5.55
C ALA A 17 2.05 -57.08 -5.09
N PRO A 18 3.35 -56.74 -5.21
CA PRO A 18 3.83 -55.43 -4.82
C PRO A 18 3.60 -54.46 -5.97
N SER A 19 2.58 -53.61 -5.86
CA SER A 19 2.41 -52.47 -6.76
C SER A 19 3.37 -51.37 -6.36
N ILE A 20 4.55 -51.31 -6.98
CA ILE A 20 5.45 -50.15 -6.88
C ILE A 20 4.83 -49.02 -7.71
N ALA A 21 4.08 -48.13 -7.05
CA ALA A 21 3.62 -46.89 -7.66
C ALA A 21 4.77 -45.87 -7.65
N ILE A 22 5.40 -45.67 -8.81
CA ILE A 22 6.36 -44.58 -9.03
C ILE A 22 5.55 -43.29 -9.18
N SER A 23 5.40 -42.54 -8.09
CA SER A 23 4.92 -41.15 -8.14
C SER A 23 6.02 -40.26 -8.73
N LEU A 24 5.94 -39.96 -10.03
CA LEU A 24 6.66 -38.82 -10.61
C LEU A 24 6.09 -37.54 -9.99
N VAL A 25 6.81 -36.96 -9.05
CA VAL A 25 6.53 -35.61 -8.56
C VAL A 25 6.91 -34.64 -9.67
N MET A 26 5.90 -34.06 -10.32
CA MET A 26 6.02 -32.89 -11.18
C MET A 26 6.45 -31.70 -10.30
N HIS A 27 7.74 -31.59 -10.01
CA HIS A 27 8.31 -30.38 -9.41
C HIS A 27 8.31 -29.30 -10.50
N GLY A 28 7.21 -28.55 -10.60
CA GLY A 28 7.23 -27.31 -11.36
C GLY A 28 8.36 -26.44 -10.82
N ILE A 29 9.21 -25.91 -11.71
CA ILE A 29 10.25 -24.95 -11.33
C ILE A 29 9.52 -23.68 -10.88
N ALA A 30 9.30 -23.55 -9.57
CA ALA A 30 8.85 -22.31 -8.98
C ALA A 30 10.01 -21.31 -9.11
N ARG A 31 9.89 -20.34 -10.02
CA ARG A 31 10.77 -19.17 -10.05
C ARG A 31 10.38 -18.30 -8.87
N ALA A 32 11.22 -18.26 -7.83
CA ALA A 32 11.07 -17.30 -6.75
C ALA A 32 11.31 -15.89 -7.32
N ASP A 33 10.40 -14.96 -7.04
CA ASP A 33 10.51 -13.55 -7.46
C ASP A 33 11.31 -12.68 -6.48
N CYS A 34 11.69 -13.25 -5.32
CA CYS A 34 12.41 -12.62 -4.21
C CYS A 34 11.81 -11.28 -3.72
N LEU A 35 10.52 -11.00 -4.01
CA LEU A 35 9.90 -9.73 -3.60
C LEU A 35 9.82 -9.62 -2.07
N ASP A 36 9.54 -10.73 -1.38
CA ASP A 36 9.44 -10.77 0.09
C ASP A 36 10.82 -10.58 0.73
N ASP A 37 11.84 -11.26 0.21
CA ASP A 37 13.22 -11.15 0.69
C ASP A 37 13.78 -9.73 0.46
N ALA A 38 13.55 -9.16 -0.73
CA ALA A 38 13.95 -7.80 -1.06
C ALA A 38 13.25 -6.77 -0.16
N ALA A 39 11.95 -6.96 0.06
CA ALA A 39 11.16 -6.09 0.93
C ALA A 39 11.67 -6.13 2.37
N ALA A 40 11.91 -7.32 2.91
CA ALA A 40 12.46 -7.52 4.24
C ALA A 40 13.85 -6.89 4.38
N PHE A 41 14.75 -7.12 3.42
CA PHE A 41 16.12 -6.60 3.43
C PHE A 41 16.17 -5.07 3.40
N HIS A 42 15.29 -4.44 2.61
CA HIS A 42 15.23 -2.98 2.50
C HIS A 42 14.26 -2.32 3.48
N HIS A 43 13.67 -3.10 4.39
CA HIS A 43 12.69 -2.66 5.38
C HIS A 43 11.49 -1.92 4.75
N VAL A 44 11.00 -2.40 3.61
CA VAL A 44 9.77 -1.90 2.96
C VAL A 44 8.65 -2.92 3.10
N ASN A 45 7.40 -2.47 2.94
CA ASN A 45 6.24 -3.33 3.12
C ASN A 45 6.10 -4.36 1.97
N VAL A 46 5.92 -5.64 2.31
CA VAL A 46 5.79 -6.75 1.33
C VAL A 46 4.60 -6.57 0.39
N SER A 47 3.42 -6.28 0.93
CA SER A 47 2.20 -6.09 0.11
C SER A 47 2.38 -4.94 -0.87
N LEU A 48 3.03 -3.86 -0.45
CA LEU A 48 3.41 -2.75 -1.33
C LEU A 48 4.41 -3.16 -2.41
N MET A 49 5.45 -3.90 -2.05
CA MET A 49 6.44 -4.38 -3.01
C MET A 49 5.76 -5.23 -4.10
N ARG A 50 4.85 -6.13 -3.72
CA ARG A 50 4.05 -6.94 -4.64
C ARG A 50 3.05 -6.10 -5.45
N GLY A 51 2.41 -5.11 -4.83
CA GLY A 51 1.51 -4.17 -5.50
C GLY A 51 2.23 -3.35 -6.58
N ILE A 52 3.45 -2.88 -6.29
CA ILE A 52 4.29 -2.20 -7.28
C ILE A 52 4.64 -3.16 -8.42
N ALA A 53 5.14 -4.37 -8.13
CA ALA A 53 5.48 -5.35 -9.17
C ALA A 53 4.28 -5.69 -10.08
N LEU A 54 3.07 -5.76 -9.51
CA LEU A 54 1.84 -5.97 -10.25
C LEU A 54 1.50 -4.79 -11.17
N VAL A 55 1.63 -3.54 -10.68
CA VAL A 55 1.40 -2.32 -11.48
C VAL A 55 2.45 -2.16 -12.58
N GLU A 56 3.71 -2.47 -12.29
CA GLU A 56 4.83 -2.25 -13.19
C GLU A 56 4.86 -3.25 -14.35
N SER A 57 4.77 -4.55 -14.07
CA SER A 57 4.97 -5.58 -15.10
C SER A 57 3.84 -6.62 -15.18
N GLY A 58 2.87 -6.57 -14.26
CA GLY A 58 1.94 -7.68 -14.08
C GLY A 58 2.66 -8.96 -13.62
N MET A 59 3.69 -8.82 -12.78
CA MET A 59 4.55 -9.91 -12.30
C MET A 59 5.42 -10.59 -13.37
N LYS A 60 5.75 -9.89 -14.46
CA LYS A 60 6.53 -10.44 -15.59
C LYS A 60 8.00 -10.02 -15.51
N ALA A 61 8.87 -10.96 -15.17
CA ALA A 61 10.32 -10.71 -15.05
C ALA A 61 11.03 -10.33 -16.36
N ASN A 62 10.43 -10.63 -17.51
CA ASN A 62 10.96 -10.32 -18.83
C ASN A 62 10.29 -9.10 -19.50
N ALA A 63 9.50 -8.32 -18.75
CA ALA A 63 8.86 -7.11 -19.28
C ALA A 63 9.90 -6.06 -19.69
N VAL A 64 9.68 -5.43 -20.84
CA VAL A 64 10.51 -4.33 -21.34
C VAL A 64 9.58 -3.29 -21.95
N ASN A 65 9.72 -2.05 -21.52
CA ASN A 65 8.96 -0.93 -22.04
C ASN A 65 9.91 0.22 -22.46
N THR A 66 9.67 0.82 -23.63
CA THR A 66 10.49 1.93 -24.13
C THR A 66 9.73 3.24 -23.98
N ASN A 67 10.30 4.18 -23.23
CA ASN A 67 9.73 5.48 -22.98
C ASN A 67 9.99 6.45 -24.13
N THR A 68 9.12 7.46 -24.28
CA THR A 68 9.25 8.49 -25.33
C THR A 68 10.56 9.28 -25.25
N ASN A 69 11.17 9.37 -24.07
CA ASN A 69 12.46 10.02 -23.86
C ASN A 69 13.67 9.12 -24.22
N GLY A 70 13.44 7.91 -24.76
CA GLY A 70 14.49 6.98 -25.15
C GLY A 70 15.03 6.10 -24.02
N THR A 71 14.57 6.26 -22.78
CA THR A 71 14.88 5.32 -21.69
C THR A 71 14.06 4.05 -21.80
N THR A 72 14.49 2.99 -21.13
CA THR A 72 13.83 1.68 -21.14
C THR A 72 13.59 1.21 -19.72
N ASP A 73 12.40 0.76 -19.41
CA ASP A 73 12.04 0.14 -18.14
C ASP A 73 12.18 -1.38 -18.25
N ILE A 74 12.92 -1.99 -17.32
CA ILE A 74 13.44 -3.34 -17.47
C ILE A 74 12.98 -4.24 -16.31
N GLY A 75 12.41 -5.38 -16.68
CA GLY A 75 12.14 -6.52 -15.80
C GLY A 75 10.96 -6.33 -14.84
N LEU A 76 10.96 -7.14 -13.77
CA LEU A 76 9.86 -7.33 -12.83
C LEU A 76 9.30 -6.03 -12.23
N MET A 77 10.20 -5.15 -11.79
CA MET A 77 9.92 -3.86 -11.14
C MET A 77 10.12 -2.67 -12.09
N GLN A 78 10.24 -2.94 -13.40
CA GLN A 78 10.40 -1.93 -14.45
C GLN A 78 11.47 -0.87 -14.12
N ILE A 79 12.67 -1.33 -13.78
CA ILE A 79 13.79 -0.45 -13.44
C ILE A 79 14.20 0.36 -14.68
N ASN A 80 14.08 1.68 -14.59
CA ASN A 80 14.43 2.57 -15.69
C ASN A 80 15.94 2.55 -15.99
N SER A 81 16.31 2.53 -17.27
CA SER A 81 17.70 2.45 -17.73
C SER A 81 18.58 3.62 -17.31
N SER A 82 18.00 4.75 -16.85
CA SER A 82 18.73 5.84 -16.23
C SER A 82 19.48 5.44 -14.94
N TRP A 83 19.11 4.34 -14.29
CA TRP A 83 19.82 3.80 -13.13
C TRP A 83 21.08 3.00 -13.49
N LEU A 84 21.26 2.56 -14.75
CA LEU A 84 22.37 1.71 -15.17
C LEU A 84 23.77 2.28 -14.90
N PRO A 85 24.03 3.60 -15.04
CA PRO A 85 25.33 4.17 -14.66
C PRO A 85 25.65 4.05 -13.16
N THR A 86 24.63 4.02 -12.30
CA THR A 86 24.78 3.81 -10.86
C THR A 86 24.95 2.33 -10.56
N LEU A 87 24.08 1.48 -11.14
CA LEU A 87 24.06 0.03 -10.92
C LEU A 87 25.32 -0.67 -11.44
N SER A 88 25.88 -0.20 -12.56
CA SER A 88 27.07 -0.80 -13.15
C SER A 88 28.32 -0.67 -12.27
N ARG A 89 28.38 0.33 -11.38
CA ARG A 89 29.46 0.47 -10.39
C ARG A 89 29.44 -0.63 -9.34
N GLU A 90 28.27 -1.22 -9.10
CA GLU A 90 28.05 -2.35 -8.20
C GLU A 90 28.03 -3.70 -8.96
N GLY A 91 28.46 -3.72 -10.22
CA GLY A 91 28.47 -4.93 -11.05
C GLY A 91 27.11 -5.37 -11.59
N ILE A 92 26.06 -4.56 -11.43
CA ILE A 92 24.72 -4.85 -11.95
C ILE A 92 24.58 -4.27 -13.36
N SER A 93 24.52 -5.15 -14.34
CA SER A 93 24.33 -4.80 -15.75
C SER A 93 22.84 -4.71 -16.12
N GLN A 94 22.52 -4.19 -17.30
CA GLN A 94 21.17 -4.29 -17.85
C GLN A 94 20.68 -5.74 -17.93
N GLN A 95 21.57 -6.69 -18.27
CA GLN A 95 21.20 -8.10 -18.35
C GLN A 95 20.84 -8.69 -16.98
N SER A 96 21.51 -8.21 -15.92
CA SER A 96 21.24 -8.61 -14.54
C SER A 96 19.80 -8.27 -14.13
N LEU A 97 19.20 -7.22 -14.71
CA LEU A 97 17.82 -6.81 -14.40
C LEU A 97 16.75 -7.74 -14.97
N PHE A 98 17.09 -8.73 -15.81
CA PHE A 98 16.15 -9.78 -16.22
C PHE A 98 16.10 -10.96 -15.24
N ASP A 99 17.01 -11.02 -14.27
CA ASP A 99 16.86 -11.88 -13.12
C ASP A 99 15.83 -11.27 -12.15
N PRO A 100 14.72 -11.95 -11.84
CA PRO A 100 13.64 -11.37 -11.03
C PRO A 100 14.12 -10.97 -9.63
N CYS A 101 15.05 -11.73 -9.05
CA CYS A 101 15.54 -11.44 -7.71
C CYS A 101 16.44 -10.19 -7.70
N THR A 102 17.39 -10.10 -8.61
CA THR A 102 18.21 -8.89 -8.79
C THR A 102 17.32 -7.66 -9.01
N ASN A 103 16.30 -7.80 -9.86
CA ASN A 103 15.37 -6.73 -10.17
C ASN A 103 14.53 -6.31 -8.95
N ALA A 104 14.02 -7.27 -8.17
CA ALA A 104 13.29 -7.03 -6.93
C ALA A 104 14.14 -6.27 -5.90
N PHE A 105 15.39 -6.71 -5.66
CA PHE A 105 16.29 -6.02 -4.73
C PHE A 105 16.63 -4.60 -5.18
N VAL A 106 16.88 -4.38 -6.48
CA VAL A 106 17.09 -3.02 -7.01
C VAL A 106 15.84 -2.15 -6.85
N GLY A 107 14.64 -2.68 -7.15
CA GLY A 107 13.38 -1.96 -6.98
C GLY A 107 13.13 -1.58 -5.51
N ALA A 108 13.33 -2.53 -4.59
CA ALA A 108 13.19 -2.29 -3.15
C ALA A 108 14.22 -1.27 -2.63
N TRP A 109 15.45 -1.31 -3.13
CA TRP A 109 16.46 -0.30 -2.83
C TRP A 109 16.01 1.10 -3.27
N ILE A 110 15.59 1.28 -4.52
CA ILE A 110 15.08 2.58 -5.03
C ILE A 110 13.90 3.07 -4.20
N LEU A 111 12.94 2.19 -3.92
CA LEU A 111 11.79 2.50 -3.09
C LEU A 111 12.20 2.96 -1.68
N SER A 112 13.16 2.28 -1.05
CA SER A 112 13.70 2.68 0.25
C SER A 112 14.35 4.07 0.21
N GLN A 113 14.99 4.45 -0.89
CA GLN A 113 15.56 5.79 -1.04
C GLN A 113 14.47 6.85 -1.09
N ASN A 114 13.39 6.60 -1.85
CA ASN A 114 12.25 7.50 -1.89
C ASN A 114 11.61 7.68 -0.51
N ILE A 115 11.45 6.58 0.24
CA ILE A 115 10.89 6.60 1.60
C ILE A 115 11.81 7.36 2.57
N ARG A 116 13.13 7.18 2.47
CA ARG A 116 14.11 7.94 3.28
C ARG A 116 14.03 9.44 3.02
N GLN A 117 13.80 9.84 1.77
CA GLN A 117 13.76 11.25 1.39
C GLN A 117 12.40 11.93 1.68
N LEU A 118 11.30 11.22 1.46
CA LEU A 118 9.94 11.78 1.46
C LEU A 118 9.09 11.31 2.66
N GLY A 119 9.71 10.56 3.59
CA GLY A 119 9.01 9.82 4.63
C GLY A 119 8.28 8.60 4.06
N PRO A 120 7.71 7.74 4.93
CA PRO A 120 6.96 6.56 4.48
C PRO A 120 5.59 6.93 3.90
N THR A 121 5.53 7.81 2.90
CA THR A 121 4.27 8.38 2.36
C THR A 121 3.90 7.83 0.97
N TRP A 122 2.64 7.91 0.52
CA TRP A 122 2.24 7.54 -0.86
C TRP A 122 2.86 8.53 -1.85
N ASN A 123 3.32 9.71 -1.40
CA ASN A 123 4.15 10.57 -2.22
C ASN A 123 5.52 9.93 -2.49
N ALA A 124 6.11 9.24 -1.51
CA ALA A 124 7.32 8.42 -1.70
C ALA A 124 7.08 7.24 -2.65
N ILE A 125 5.91 6.61 -2.56
CA ILE A 125 5.52 5.53 -3.48
C ILE A 125 5.34 6.06 -4.89
N GLY A 126 4.60 7.17 -5.05
CA GLY A 126 4.44 7.89 -6.31
C GLY A 126 5.78 8.30 -6.94
N ALA A 127 6.74 8.70 -6.11
CA ALA A 127 8.07 9.10 -6.55
C ALA A 127 8.88 7.97 -7.19
N TYR A 128 8.48 6.70 -6.99
CA TYR A 128 9.05 5.56 -7.71
C TYR A 128 8.86 5.71 -9.22
N ASN A 129 7.68 6.16 -9.65
CA ASN A 129 7.32 6.27 -11.06
C ASN A 129 7.60 7.66 -11.67
N SER A 130 7.46 8.75 -10.91
CA SER A 130 7.60 10.08 -11.47
C SER A 130 8.01 11.16 -10.48
N ALA A 131 8.70 12.20 -10.96
CA ALA A 131 8.95 13.42 -10.19
C ALA A 131 7.73 14.36 -10.13
N SER A 132 6.78 14.26 -11.07
CA SER A 132 5.63 15.16 -11.17
C SER A 132 4.57 14.83 -10.10
N PRO A 133 4.15 15.80 -9.26
CA PRO A 133 3.19 15.56 -8.16
C PRO A 133 1.89 14.88 -8.59
N ASP A 134 1.27 15.32 -9.69
CA ASP A 134 0.01 14.74 -10.17
C ASP A 134 0.20 13.28 -10.62
N LYS A 135 1.32 12.99 -11.29
CA LYS A 135 1.66 11.63 -11.71
C LYS A 135 1.97 10.72 -10.51
N ARG A 136 2.63 11.25 -9.48
CA ARG A 136 2.88 10.53 -8.22
C ARG A 136 1.58 10.09 -7.57
N LEU A 137 0.61 11.01 -7.46
CA LEU A 137 -0.69 10.70 -6.88
C LEU A 137 -1.45 9.65 -7.71
N ALA A 138 -1.47 9.81 -9.04
CA ALA A 138 -2.11 8.84 -9.92
C ALA A 138 -1.47 7.45 -9.82
N TYR A 139 -0.15 7.37 -9.76
CA TYR A 139 0.57 6.12 -9.60
C TYR A 139 0.31 5.47 -8.23
N ALA A 140 0.38 6.25 -7.15
CA ALA A 140 0.13 5.75 -5.80
C ALA A 140 -1.27 5.14 -5.66
N ARG A 141 -2.30 5.72 -6.30
CA ARG A 141 -3.65 5.14 -6.36
C ARG A 141 -3.65 3.78 -7.05
N LYS A 142 -2.97 3.63 -8.18
CA LYS A 142 -2.86 2.33 -8.88
C LYS A 142 -2.22 1.26 -8.00
N VAL A 143 -1.15 1.61 -7.30
CA VAL A 143 -0.46 0.68 -6.38
C VAL A 143 -1.36 0.33 -5.21
N TYR A 144 -2.09 1.29 -4.65
CA TYR A 144 -3.05 1.04 -3.59
C TYR A 144 -4.14 0.04 -4.05
N ASP A 145 -4.77 0.30 -5.20
CA ASP A 145 -5.80 -0.57 -5.77
C ASP A 145 -5.25 -1.99 -6.03
N ALA A 146 -4.01 -2.09 -6.51
CA ALA A 146 -3.33 -3.37 -6.71
C ALA A 146 -3.15 -4.14 -5.40
N ILE A 147 -2.74 -3.47 -4.32
CA ILE A 147 -2.58 -4.10 -3.00
C ILE A 147 -3.89 -4.70 -2.50
N GLN A 148 -5.03 -4.04 -2.75
CA GLN A 148 -6.34 -4.56 -2.35
C GLN A 148 -6.74 -5.87 -3.05
N THR A 149 -6.06 -6.23 -4.15
CA THR A 149 -6.30 -7.50 -4.87
C THR A 149 -5.40 -8.64 -4.39
N ILE A 150 -4.41 -8.35 -3.54
CA ILE A 150 -3.44 -9.33 -3.04
C ILE A 150 -4.00 -9.90 -1.72
N PRO A 151 -4.18 -11.23 -1.61
CA PRO A 151 -4.57 -11.85 -0.35
C PRO A 151 -3.60 -11.48 0.78
N ASP A 152 -4.13 -11.20 1.98
CA ASP A 152 -3.34 -10.76 3.13
C ASP A 152 -2.09 -11.63 3.34
N THR A 153 -0.93 -11.02 3.14
CA THR A 153 0.37 -11.57 3.51
C THR A 153 0.69 -11.13 4.94
N PRO A 154 1.19 -12.02 5.83
CA PRO A 154 1.55 -11.63 7.20
C PRO A 154 2.60 -10.52 7.25
N ASP A 155 2.37 -9.60 8.19
CA ASP A 155 3.25 -8.58 8.78
C ASP A 155 4.53 -8.18 8.02
N SER A 156 4.50 -6.94 7.53
CA SER A 156 5.71 -6.20 7.20
C SER A 156 5.83 -4.96 8.11
N PRO A 157 7.03 -4.62 8.61
CA PRO A 157 7.22 -3.71 9.73
C PRO A 157 6.95 -2.22 9.42
N MET A 158 6.64 -1.86 8.17
CA MET A 158 6.44 -0.46 7.77
C MET A 158 4.97 -0.17 7.44
N PRO A 159 4.28 0.69 8.22
CA PRO A 159 3.03 1.29 7.79
C PRO A 159 3.31 2.34 6.71
N ILE A 160 2.71 2.19 5.53
CA ILE A 160 2.77 3.20 4.47
C ILE A 160 1.69 4.23 4.75
N LEU A 161 2.12 5.46 4.89
CA LEU A 161 1.29 6.64 5.05
C LEU A 161 0.82 7.08 3.66
N PRO A 162 -0.44 7.46 3.44
CA PRO A 162 -0.90 8.17 2.23
C PRO A 162 -0.25 9.53 1.77
N PRO A 163 -0.67 10.17 0.65
CA PRO A 163 0.05 11.22 -0.09
C PRO A 163 -0.58 12.60 0.22
N SER A 164 -0.13 13.27 1.27
CA SER A 164 -0.49 14.67 1.49
C SER A 164 0.57 15.40 2.31
N TYR A 165 1.69 15.79 1.67
CA TYR A 165 2.62 16.75 2.26
C TYR A 165 3.44 17.55 1.25
N THR A 166 3.28 18.88 1.30
CA THR A 166 4.27 19.88 0.92
C THR A 166 4.35 20.89 2.07
N PRO A 167 5.52 21.19 2.66
CA PRO A 167 5.62 22.14 3.77
C PRO A 167 5.54 23.61 3.29
N PRO A 168 4.78 24.49 3.96
CA PRO A 168 5.06 25.92 3.93
C PRO A 168 6.17 26.27 4.92
N GLN A 169 7.15 27.03 4.44
CA GLN A 169 8.11 27.78 5.24
C GLN A 169 7.37 28.99 5.85
N VAL A 170 7.51 29.17 7.17
CA VAL A 170 7.39 30.41 7.99
C VAL A 170 6.61 30.13 9.27
N TYR A 171 7.29 30.38 10.40
CA TYR A 171 6.91 30.09 11.77
C TYR A 171 6.02 31.18 12.39
N ASN A 172 4.87 30.80 12.96
CA ASN A 172 4.10 31.62 13.90
C ASN A 172 3.50 30.70 15.00
N PRO A 173 3.91 30.85 16.27
CA PRO A 173 3.56 29.93 17.36
C PRO A 173 2.12 30.03 17.89
N PHE A 174 1.26 30.90 17.33
CA PHE A 174 -0.10 31.12 17.82
C PHE A 174 -1.22 30.92 16.79
N ALA A 175 -0.91 30.37 15.61
CA ALA A 175 -1.91 30.16 14.55
C ALA A 175 -2.63 28.80 14.68
N SER A 176 -3.96 28.81 14.67
CA SER A 176 -4.78 27.60 14.54
C SER A 176 -4.53 26.89 13.21
N LEU A 177 -4.44 25.55 13.23
CA LEU A 177 -4.25 24.71 12.04
C LEU A 177 -5.61 24.37 11.41
N SER A 178 -5.81 24.77 10.16
CA SER A 178 -6.99 24.44 9.36
C SER A 178 -6.59 23.53 8.20
N ILE A 179 -7.43 22.52 7.96
CA ILE A 179 -7.27 21.60 6.83
C ILE A 179 -8.53 21.66 6.01
N SER A 180 -8.43 21.96 4.72
CA SER A 180 -9.58 22.03 3.82
C SER A 180 -9.57 20.89 2.82
N ALA A 181 -10.74 20.31 2.57
CA ALA A 181 -10.97 19.40 1.46
C ALA A 181 -10.81 20.14 0.11
N PRO A 182 -10.35 19.46 -0.96
CA PRO A 182 -10.35 20.05 -2.29
C PRO A 182 -11.78 20.39 -2.72
N GLN A 183 -11.96 21.53 -3.40
CA GLN A 183 -13.28 21.95 -3.87
C GLN A 183 -13.82 20.90 -4.87
N ALA A 184 -14.91 20.22 -4.50
CA ALA A 184 -15.70 19.49 -5.47
C ALA A 184 -16.26 20.49 -6.48
N THR A 185 -15.90 20.33 -7.75
CA THR A 185 -16.52 21.07 -8.85
C THR A 185 -18.03 20.81 -8.83
N ARG A 186 -18.80 21.77 -8.32
CA ARG A 186 -20.27 21.69 -8.27
C ARG A 186 -20.83 21.63 -9.69
N PRO A 187 -21.67 20.65 -10.03
CA PRO A 187 -22.61 20.81 -11.13
C PRO A 187 -23.60 21.93 -10.79
N ARG A 188 -23.98 22.70 -11.80
CA ARG A 188 -24.96 23.79 -11.73
C ARG A 188 -26.30 23.29 -11.15
N ALA A 189 -26.93 24.15 -10.35
CA ALA A 189 -28.08 23.88 -9.50
C ALA A 189 -29.26 23.18 -10.19
N ALA A 190 -29.81 22.17 -9.50
CA ALA A 190 -31.19 21.72 -9.61
C ALA A 190 -31.81 21.65 -8.20
N ALA A 191 -33.13 21.90 -8.13
CA ALA A 191 -33.97 22.03 -6.94
C ALA A 191 -34.01 20.75 -6.05
N PRO A 192 -34.58 20.80 -4.82
CA PRO A 192 -34.18 19.94 -3.72
C PRO A 192 -34.67 18.51 -3.94
N ALA A 193 -33.71 17.58 -4.03
CA ALA A 193 -33.96 16.15 -4.02
C ALA A 193 -33.52 15.57 -2.67
N ALA A 194 -34.33 14.61 -2.21
CA ALA A 194 -34.16 13.81 -1.01
C ALA A 194 -32.72 13.30 -0.80
N ALA A 195 -32.39 13.00 0.47
CA ALA A 195 -31.14 12.41 0.93
C ALA A 195 -30.47 11.54 -0.14
N ALA A 196 -29.40 12.07 -0.73
CA ALA A 196 -28.63 11.37 -1.74
C ALA A 196 -27.98 10.13 -1.11
N PRO A 197 -27.98 8.97 -1.80
CA PRO A 197 -27.25 7.81 -1.32
C PRO A 197 -25.76 8.13 -1.33
N ALA A 198 -25.05 7.65 -0.30
CA ALA A 198 -23.60 7.68 -0.27
C ALA A 198 -23.04 7.13 -1.59
N GLY A 199 -22.09 7.86 -2.19
CA GLY A 199 -21.33 7.35 -3.34
C GLY A 199 -20.65 6.03 -3.01
N PRO A 200 -20.16 5.28 -4.02
CA PRO A 200 -19.55 3.98 -3.77
C PRO A 200 -18.40 4.13 -2.78
N ALA A 201 -18.51 3.45 -1.64
CA ALA A 201 -17.40 3.28 -0.71
C ALA A 201 -16.23 2.66 -1.48
N GLY A 202 -15.09 3.36 -1.57
CA GLY A 202 -13.89 2.81 -2.21
C GLY A 202 -12.96 3.80 -2.92
N ALA A 203 -13.36 5.04 -3.16
CA ALA A 203 -12.46 6.03 -3.76
C ALA A 203 -11.82 6.91 -2.67
N TYR A 204 -10.59 6.58 -2.27
CA TYR A 204 -9.86 7.39 -1.29
C TYR A 204 -9.39 8.73 -1.88
N ASN A 205 -9.74 9.82 -1.21
CA ASN A 205 -9.32 11.18 -1.51
C ASN A 205 -8.19 11.63 -0.58
N PHE A 206 -7.07 11.95 -1.22
CA PHE A 206 -5.82 12.33 -0.58
C PHE A 206 -5.50 13.83 -0.74
N GLY A 207 -6.33 14.59 -1.45
CA GLY A 207 -6.06 16.00 -1.80
C GLY A 207 -6.21 16.99 -0.65
N TRP A 208 -6.14 16.55 0.60
CA TRP A 208 -6.31 17.41 1.78
C TRP A 208 -5.10 18.32 1.96
N THR A 209 -5.35 19.61 2.19
CA THR A 209 -4.28 20.60 2.41
C THR A 209 -4.14 20.89 3.90
N VAL A 210 -2.97 20.63 4.47
CA VAL A 210 -2.69 20.85 5.90
C VAL A 210 -1.98 22.18 6.13
N THR A 211 -2.55 23.11 6.91
CA THR A 211 -1.97 24.45 7.15
C THR A 211 -1.99 24.84 8.63
N GLY A 212 -0.93 25.42 9.20
CA GLY A 212 -0.86 25.86 10.62
C GLY A 212 0.25 25.19 11.46
N ALA A 213 0.07 25.10 12.78
CA ALA A 213 1.13 24.75 13.74
C ALA A 213 1.61 23.28 13.71
N ASP A 214 2.93 23.07 13.70
CA ASP A 214 3.56 21.74 13.60
C ASP A 214 3.26 20.80 14.77
N GLN A 215 3.02 21.32 15.98
CA GLN A 215 2.79 20.49 17.17
C GLN A 215 1.46 19.73 17.14
N ALA A 216 0.43 20.30 16.50
CA ALA A 216 -0.89 19.68 16.34
C ALA A 216 -1.07 19.09 14.93
N LYS A 217 -0.01 19.14 14.12
CA LYS A 217 -0.05 18.76 12.72
C LYS A 217 -0.18 17.24 12.63
N PRO A 218 -1.22 16.73 11.96
CA PRO A 218 -1.26 15.31 11.67
C PRO A 218 -0.10 15.01 10.73
N ILE A 219 0.45 13.82 10.88
CA ILE A 219 1.30 13.23 9.85
C ILE A 219 0.51 13.16 8.53
N GLN A 220 -0.80 12.95 8.61
CA GLN A 220 -1.63 12.65 7.46
C GLN A 220 -3.13 12.86 7.67
N VAL A 221 -3.81 13.28 6.60
CA VAL A 221 -5.27 13.23 6.47
C VAL A 221 -5.67 12.72 5.08
N PHE A 222 -6.67 11.83 5.04
CA PHE A 222 -7.36 11.40 3.82
C PHE A 222 -8.79 10.94 4.12
N ASP A 223 -9.64 10.80 3.11
CA ASP A 223 -11.01 10.30 3.27
C ASP A 223 -11.36 9.23 2.22
N ASP A 224 -12.40 8.43 2.44
CA ASP A 224 -12.94 7.48 1.45
C ASP A 224 -14.33 7.89 0.91
N GLY A 225 -14.70 9.16 1.10
CA GLY A 225 -16.04 9.69 0.86
C GLY A 225 -17.04 9.41 1.99
N ALA A 226 -16.77 8.47 2.91
CA ALA A 226 -17.61 8.15 4.06
C ALA A 226 -16.95 8.50 5.41
N LYS A 227 -15.66 8.22 5.54
CA LYS A 227 -14.84 8.40 6.73
C LYS A 227 -13.61 9.24 6.42
N VAL A 228 -13.13 9.96 7.43
CA VAL A 228 -11.84 10.66 7.38
C VAL A 228 -10.86 9.94 8.28
N TYR A 229 -9.66 9.69 7.78
CA TYR A 229 -8.57 9.01 8.47
C TYR A 229 -7.49 10.05 8.74
N VAL A 230 -7.18 10.24 10.03
CA VAL A 230 -6.18 11.19 10.49
C VAL A 230 -5.10 10.44 11.25
N GLN A 231 -3.84 10.69 10.95
CA GLN A 231 -2.71 10.12 11.69
C GLN A 231 -1.93 11.21 12.38
N PHE A 232 -1.57 10.99 13.64
CA PHE A 232 -0.67 11.86 14.41
C PHE A 232 0.66 11.15 14.69
N SER A 233 1.70 11.94 14.99
CA SER A 233 3.02 11.43 15.38
C SER A 233 3.01 10.68 16.70
N ASP A 234 2.12 11.07 17.62
CA ASP A 234 1.84 10.35 18.85
C ASP A 234 0.34 10.06 18.97
N MET A 235 -0.04 8.84 18.61
CA MET A 235 -1.42 8.37 18.74
C MET A 235 -1.87 8.19 20.20
N LYS A 236 -0.98 8.31 21.18
CA LYS A 236 -1.34 8.39 22.61
C LYS A 236 -1.75 9.80 23.04
N ARG A 237 -1.44 10.81 22.22
CA ARG A 237 -1.71 12.23 22.48
C ARG A 237 -2.36 12.88 21.27
N VAL A 238 -3.52 12.35 20.88
CA VAL A 238 -4.32 12.92 19.79
C VAL A 238 -4.94 14.25 20.24
N PRO A 239 -4.75 15.35 19.48
CA PRO A 239 -5.38 16.63 19.78
C PRO A 239 -6.90 16.55 19.68
N ALA A 240 -7.60 17.52 20.29
CA ALA A 240 -9.03 17.64 20.08
C ALA A 240 -9.31 17.99 18.60
N ILE A 241 -10.15 17.18 17.97
CA ILE A 241 -10.50 17.32 16.56
C ILE A 241 -11.85 18.05 16.45
N PHE A 242 -11.88 19.14 15.71
CA PHE A 242 -13.08 19.91 15.45
C PHE A 242 -13.40 19.98 13.96
N ALA A 243 -14.67 20.18 13.63
CA ALA A 243 -15.12 20.53 12.30
C ALA A 243 -15.91 21.85 12.36
N ASP A 244 -15.71 22.71 11.37
CA ASP A 244 -16.56 23.88 11.20
C ASP A 244 -17.85 23.45 10.48
N THR A 245 -18.99 23.74 11.10
CA THR A 245 -20.33 23.51 10.53
C THR A 245 -21.06 24.83 10.35
N PRO A 246 -22.16 24.88 9.57
CA PRO A 246 -22.99 26.09 9.49
C PRO A 246 -23.50 26.59 10.85
N GLY A 247 -23.59 25.70 11.86
CA GLY A 247 -23.97 26.04 13.24
C GLY A 247 -22.80 26.41 14.16
N GLY A 248 -21.58 26.54 13.63
CA GLY A 248 -20.37 26.80 14.39
C GLY A 248 -19.45 25.58 14.53
N ARG A 249 -18.38 25.75 15.31
CA ARG A 249 -17.36 24.72 15.52
C ARG A 249 -17.87 23.63 16.46
N VAL A 250 -17.75 22.37 16.05
CA VAL A 250 -18.18 21.22 16.84
C VAL A 250 -17.03 20.24 17.04
N LEU A 251 -16.97 19.61 18.22
CA LEU A 251 -16.03 18.52 18.50
C LEU A 251 -16.43 17.28 17.70
N VAL A 252 -15.46 16.66 17.04
CA VAL A 252 -15.67 15.48 16.21
C VAL A 252 -15.18 14.24 16.96
N PRO A 253 -16.06 13.27 17.28
CA PRO A 253 -15.64 12.00 17.83
C PRO A 253 -14.90 11.18 16.78
N TRP A 254 -13.93 10.39 17.23
CA TRP A 254 -13.13 9.52 16.38
C TRP A 254 -12.92 8.16 17.05
N GLU A 255 -12.72 7.13 16.24
CA GLU A 255 -12.43 5.77 16.69
C GLU A 255 -10.98 5.42 16.35
N PRO A 256 -10.24 4.76 17.27
CA PRO A 256 -8.90 4.29 16.98
C PRO A 256 -8.95 3.10 16.02
N GLN A 257 -8.35 3.24 14.84
CA GLN A 257 -8.06 2.14 13.93
C GLN A 257 -6.59 2.26 13.55
N PHE A 258 -5.74 1.69 14.40
CA PHE A 258 -4.29 1.88 14.32
C PHE A 258 -3.77 1.68 12.87
N PRO A 259 -3.00 2.64 12.32
CA PRO A 259 -2.39 3.80 12.98
C PRO A 259 -3.23 5.10 12.99
N TYR A 260 -4.53 5.05 12.67
CA TYR A 260 -5.37 6.22 12.43
C TYR A 260 -6.40 6.51 13.54
N ALA A 261 -6.72 7.79 13.69
CA ALA A 261 -7.97 8.27 14.25
C ALA A 261 -8.99 8.37 13.11
N VAL A 262 -10.09 7.62 13.19
CA VAL A 262 -11.09 7.51 12.13
C VAL A 262 -12.35 8.26 12.51
N LEU A 263 -12.69 9.27 11.72
CA LEU A 263 -13.87 10.11 11.88
C LEU A 263 -14.98 9.60 10.98
N ALA A 264 -16.15 9.32 11.55
CA ALA A 264 -17.28 8.72 10.84
C ALA A 264 -18.09 9.70 9.96
N ARG A 265 -17.75 10.99 9.95
CA ARG A 265 -18.47 12.00 9.17
C ARG A 265 -17.53 12.78 8.26
N PRO A 266 -17.90 12.99 6.98
CA PRO A 266 -17.15 13.85 6.09
C PRO A 266 -17.23 15.30 6.59
N ALA A 267 -16.08 15.94 6.75
CA ALA A 267 -15.95 17.35 7.09
C ALA A 267 -15.27 18.08 5.93
N GLN A 268 -15.70 19.30 5.61
CA GLN A 268 -15.02 20.11 4.60
C GLN A 268 -13.75 20.74 5.16
N ALA A 269 -13.71 20.95 6.47
CA ALA A 269 -12.51 21.35 7.17
C ALA A 269 -12.40 20.72 8.56
N LEU A 270 -11.17 20.36 8.92
CA LEU A 270 -10.81 19.90 10.27
C LEU A 270 -9.87 20.90 10.92
N ILE A 271 -10.08 21.13 12.22
CA ILE A 271 -9.21 21.92 13.09
C ILE A 271 -8.70 21.03 14.20
N PHE A 272 -7.39 21.04 14.43
CA PHE A 272 -6.78 20.34 15.56
C PHE A 272 -6.30 21.35 16.59
N GLN A 273 -6.69 21.13 17.85
CA GLN A 273 -6.27 21.96 18.96
C GLN A 273 -5.67 21.09 20.07
N LEU A 274 -4.48 21.48 20.52
CA LEU A 274 -3.88 20.93 21.73
C LEU A 274 -4.49 21.66 22.93
N GLY A 275 -4.82 20.91 23.98
CA GLY A 275 -5.13 21.51 25.28
C GLY A 275 -3.85 22.02 25.96
N ALA A 276 -3.99 22.93 26.93
CA ALA A 276 -2.92 23.18 27.88
C ALA A 276 -2.68 21.88 28.66
N TYR A 277 -1.50 21.29 28.51
CA TYR A 277 -1.04 20.24 29.41
C TYR A 277 -0.42 20.96 30.62
N GLU A 278 -1.09 20.93 31.77
CA GLU A 278 -0.43 21.18 33.06
C GLU A 278 0.56 20.06 33.38
#